data_AF-A0A1H0LYD1-F1
#
_entry.id   AF-A0A1H0LYD1-F1
#
_cell.length_a   1.000
_cell.length_b   1.000
_cell.length_c   1.000
_cell.angle_alpha   90.00
_cell.angle_beta   90.00
_cell.angle_gamma   90.00
#
_symmetry.space_group_name_H-M   'P 1'
#
loop_
_entity.id
_entity.type
_entity.pdbx_description
1 polymer ?
#
loop_
_entity_poly.entity_id
_entity_poly.type
_entity_poly.pdbx_seq_one_letter_code
_entity_poly.pdbx_strand_id
1 'polypeptide(L)'
;MDDATLYRITTWRKRLERRGWTSLRRARPPRGRLIEYHVIWEGQLVSGRVRLADLDDQAYWQPGSPIALLERGLDVVEGVWRVARDPGAVSGQVRRPVPWDGPPTAARSPR
;
A
#
# COMPACT_ATOMS: atom_id res chain seq x y z
N MET A 1 6.97 11.94 -10.85
CA MET A 1 7.79 10.99 -10.07
C MET A 1 9.03 10.70 -10.91
N ASP A 2 10.23 10.86 -10.36
CA ASP A 2 11.46 10.64 -11.12
C ASP A 2 11.80 9.15 -11.30
N ASP A 3 12.71 8.85 -12.24
CA ASP A 3 13.11 7.48 -12.59
C ASP A 3 13.74 6.74 -11.40
N ALA A 4 14.48 7.45 -10.54
CA ALA A 4 15.09 6.89 -9.35
C ALA A 4 14.01 6.38 -8.37
N THR A 5 12.94 7.16 -8.19
CA THR A 5 11.79 6.82 -7.35
C THR A 5 11.05 5.62 -7.92
N LEU A 6 10.77 5.60 -9.23
CA LEU A 6 10.13 4.46 -9.90
C LEU A 6 10.95 3.17 -9.77
N TYR A 7 12.27 3.27 -9.90
CA TYR A 7 13.19 2.15 -9.69
C TYR A 7 13.12 1.63 -8.25
N ARG A 8 13.12 2.52 -7.25
CA ARG A 8 13.01 2.16 -5.82
C ARG A 8 11.68 1.48 -5.50
N ILE A 9 10.56 2.02 -6.00
CA ILE A 9 9.23 1.42 -5.84
C ILE A 9 9.19 0.02 -6.46
N THR A 10 9.70 -0.12 -7.69
CA THR A 10 9.77 -1.41 -8.37
C THR A 10 10.62 -2.43 -7.60
N THR A 11 11.77 -2.00 -7.10
CA THR A 11 12.69 -2.84 -6.32
C THR A 11 12.05 -3.27 -5.00
N TRP A 12 11.37 -2.36 -4.31
CA TRP A 12 10.61 -2.63 -3.10
C TRP A 12 9.52 -3.68 -3.34
N ARG A 13 8.69 -3.51 -4.38
CA ARG A 13 7.66 -4.50 -4.76
C ARG A 13 8.28 -5.86 -5.02
N LYS A 14 9.30 -5.94 -5.90
CA LYS A 14 9.98 -7.21 -6.22
C LYS A 14 10.55 -7.90 -4.98
N ARG A 15 11.10 -7.14 -4.02
CA ARG A 15 11.60 -7.68 -2.75
C ARG A 15 10.47 -8.30 -1.91
N LEU A 16 9.30 -7.69 -1.87
CA LEU A 16 8.14 -8.25 -1.17
C LEU A 16 7.59 -9.49 -1.88
N GLU A 17 7.53 -9.49 -3.22
CA GLU A 17 7.10 -10.68 -3.96
C GLU A 17 7.97 -11.91 -3.70
N ARG A 18 9.30 -11.73 -3.63
CA ARG A 18 10.22 -12.81 -3.21
C ARG A 18 9.96 -13.34 -1.80
N ARG A 19 9.22 -12.60 -0.97
CA ARG A 19 8.82 -13.00 0.39
C ARG A 19 7.37 -13.50 0.47
N GLY A 20 6.80 -13.88 -0.66
CA GLY A 20 5.46 -14.45 -0.75
C GLY A 20 4.33 -13.42 -0.74
N TRP A 21 4.62 -12.16 -1.06
CA TRP A 21 3.60 -11.15 -1.31
C TRP A 21 3.14 -11.20 -2.77
N THR A 22 1.92 -10.75 -3.02
CA THR A 22 1.30 -10.71 -4.35
C THR A 22 1.07 -9.26 -4.73
N SER A 23 1.54 -8.84 -5.91
CA SER A 23 1.22 -7.51 -6.44
C SER A 23 -0.28 -7.36 -6.69
N LEU A 24 -0.82 -6.19 -6.34
CA LEU A 24 -2.21 -5.83 -6.66
C LEU A 24 -2.45 -5.78 -8.17
N ARG A 25 -1.41 -5.53 -8.98
CA ARG A 25 -1.48 -5.61 -10.45
C ARG A 25 -1.62 -7.04 -10.96
N ARG A 26 -1.19 -8.03 -10.17
CA ARG A 26 -1.21 -9.44 -10.56
C ARG A 26 -2.50 -10.14 -10.16
N ALA A 27 -2.98 -9.91 -8.94
CA ALA A 27 -4.20 -10.51 -8.44
C ALA A 27 -4.84 -9.66 -7.34
N ARG A 28 -6.16 -9.71 -7.27
CA ARG A 28 -6.92 -9.06 -6.19
C ARG A 28 -6.85 -9.90 -4.90
N PRO A 29 -6.83 -9.25 -3.72
CA PRO A 29 -6.90 -9.95 -2.45
C PRO A 29 -8.27 -10.65 -2.26
N PRO A 30 -8.31 -11.78 -1.55
CA PRO A 30 -9.57 -12.46 -1.22
C PRO A 30 -10.38 -11.64 -0.20
N ARG A 31 -11.70 -11.57 -0.40
CA ARG A 31 -12.56 -10.76 0.48
C ARG A 31 -12.74 -11.32 1.89
N GLY A 32 -12.91 -12.64 2.00
CA GLY A 32 -13.24 -13.32 3.27
C GLY A 32 -12.06 -13.68 4.17
N ARG A 33 -10.81 -13.37 3.77
CA ARG A 33 -9.62 -13.68 4.58
C ARG A 33 -9.02 -12.41 5.13
N LEU A 34 -8.44 -12.49 6.32
CA LEU A 34 -7.59 -11.43 6.83
C LEU A 34 -6.34 -11.36 5.96
N ILE A 35 -6.08 -10.20 5.38
CA ILE A 35 -4.88 -9.93 4.59
C ILE A 35 -3.99 -8.93 5.30
N GLU A 36 -2.70 -8.97 4.97
CA GLU A 36 -1.76 -7.86 5.17
C GLU A 36 -1.53 -7.18 3.84
N TYR A 37 -1.44 -5.85 3.83
CA TYR A 37 -1.19 -5.09 2.62
C TYR A 37 -0.23 -3.93 2.84
N HIS A 38 0.41 -3.54 1.73
CA HIS A 38 1.21 -2.33 1.61
C HIS A 38 0.89 -1.67 0.27
N VAL A 39 0.50 -0.40 0.30
CA VAL A 39 0.06 0.38 -0.86
C VAL A 39 0.77 1.72 -0.84
N ILE A 40 1.24 2.17 -2.00
CA ILE A 40 1.75 3.52 -2.21
C ILE A 40 0.62 4.35 -2.80
N TRP A 41 0.17 5.34 -2.04
CA TRP A 41 -0.96 6.20 -2.36
C TRP A 41 -0.66 7.62 -1.85
N GLU A 42 -0.83 8.63 -2.70
CA GLU A 42 -0.57 10.04 -2.38
C GLU A 42 0.82 10.30 -1.74
N GLY A 43 1.87 9.66 -2.26
CA GLY A 43 3.24 9.79 -1.72
C GLY A 43 3.43 9.13 -0.34
N GLN A 44 2.45 8.38 0.16
CA GLN A 44 2.52 7.68 1.44
C GLN A 44 2.52 6.17 1.23
N LEU A 45 3.24 5.47 2.11
CA LEU A 45 3.15 4.03 2.27
C LEU A 45 2.04 3.71 3.28
N VAL A 46 0.87 3.34 2.76
CA VAL A 46 -0.26 2.86 3.55
C VAL A 46 -0.08 1.37 3.80
N SER A 47 -0.08 0.97 5.07
CA SER A 47 0.09 -0.43 5.48
C SER A 47 -1.02 -0.84 6.41
N GLY A 48 -1.48 -2.09 6.32
CA GLY A 48 -2.53 -2.52 7.23
C GLY A 48 -2.88 -3.98 7.18
N ARG A 49 -3.86 -4.31 8.01
CA ARG A 49 -4.55 -5.59 8.04
C ARG A 49 -6.03 -5.37 7.90
N VAL A 50 -6.67 -6.19 7.08
CA VAL A 50 -8.11 -6.08 6.86
C VAL A 50 -8.70 -7.37 6.34
N ARG A 51 -9.95 -7.65 6.70
CA ARG A 51 -10.81 -8.58 5.97
C ARG A 51 -11.82 -7.73 5.21
N LEU A 52 -11.78 -7.78 3.88
CA LEU A 52 -12.61 -6.87 3.06
C LEU A 52 -14.11 -7.15 3.21
N ALA A 53 -14.49 -8.39 3.56
CA ALA A 53 -15.86 -8.76 3.86
C ALA A 53 -16.42 -8.08 5.12
N ASP A 54 -15.56 -7.56 6.01
CA ASP A 54 -15.98 -6.88 7.24
C ASP A 54 -16.15 -5.36 7.04
N LEU A 55 -15.90 -4.86 5.83
CA LEU A 55 -16.00 -3.43 5.51
C LEU A 55 -17.36 -3.09 4.92
N ASP A 56 -17.89 -1.93 5.32
CA ASP A 56 -19.09 -1.33 4.75
C ASP A 56 -18.87 -0.90 3.29
N ASP A 57 -19.90 -1.06 2.46
CA ASP A 57 -19.92 -0.64 1.06
C ASP A 57 -19.72 0.87 0.92
N GLN A 58 -20.09 1.68 1.92
CA GLN A 58 -19.78 3.13 1.90
C GLN A 58 -18.28 3.42 1.90
N ALA A 59 -17.47 2.54 2.52
CA ALA A 59 -16.02 2.70 2.52
C ALA A 59 -15.43 2.57 1.11
N TYR A 60 -16.12 1.92 0.17
CA TYR A 60 -15.71 1.83 -1.24
C TYR A 60 -15.49 3.19 -1.88
N TRP A 61 -16.30 4.19 -1.48
CA TRP A 61 -16.24 5.55 -2.01
C TRP A 61 -15.30 6.47 -1.25
N GLN A 62 -14.83 6.07 -0.06
CA GLN A 62 -13.97 6.87 0.79
C GLN A 62 -12.49 6.74 0.36
N PRO A 63 -11.85 7.82 -0.16
CA PRO A 63 -10.45 7.76 -0.57
C PRO A 63 -9.53 7.35 0.58
N GLY A 64 -8.59 6.45 0.28
CA GLY A 64 -7.63 5.95 1.27
C GLY A 64 -8.22 5.00 2.32
N SER A 65 -9.46 4.54 2.17
CA SER A 65 -9.99 3.38 2.90
C SER A 65 -9.35 2.08 2.36
N PRO A 66 -9.29 0.99 3.14
CA PRO A 66 -8.68 -0.25 2.66
C PRO A 66 -9.38 -0.81 1.42
N ILE A 67 -10.72 -0.77 1.35
CA ILE A 67 -11.47 -1.27 0.20
C ILE A 67 -11.28 -0.39 -1.04
N ALA A 68 -11.24 0.94 -0.89
CA ALA A 68 -10.96 1.85 -1.99
C ALA A 68 -9.54 1.63 -2.55
N LEU A 69 -8.56 1.42 -1.67
CA LEU A 69 -7.17 1.18 -2.07
C LEU A 69 -6.99 -0.19 -2.76
N LEU A 70 -7.65 -1.23 -2.25
CA LEU A 70 -7.37 -2.62 -2.67
C LEU A 70 -8.26 -3.13 -3.80
N GLU A 71 -9.50 -2.64 -3.91
CA GLU A 71 -10.43 -3.08 -4.94
C GLU A 71 -10.62 -2.08 -6.08
N ARG A 72 -10.69 -0.78 -5.74
CA ARG A 72 -10.85 0.28 -6.74
C ARG A 72 -9.49 0.72 -7.31
N GLY A 73 -8.44 0.73 -6.48
CA GLY A 73 -7.08 1.06 -6.90
C GLY A 73 -6.91 2.52 -7.33
N LEU A 74 -7.81 3.42 -6.89
CA LEU A 74 -7.76 4.83 -7.27
C LEU A 74 -6.49 5.48 -6.72
N ASP A 75 -5.71 6.11 -7.61
CA ASP A 75 -4.45 6.81 -7.31
C ASP A 75 -3.39 5.95 -6.60
N VAL A 76 -3.54 4.62 -6.68
CA VAL A 76 -2.54 3.68 -6.19
C VAL A 76 -1.42 3.58 -7.21
N VAL A 77 -0.23 4.02 -6.79
CA VAL A 77 0.99 3.94 -7.62
C VAL A 77 1.44 2.48 -7.72
N GLU A 78 1.48 1.80 -6.58
CA GLU A 78 1.91 0.40 -6.49
C GLU A 78 1.40 -0.21 -5.19
N GLY A 79 1.21 -1.52 -5.16
CA GLY A 79 0.88 -2.19 -3.90
C GLY A 79 0.96 -3.70 -3.96
N VAL A 80 1.05 -4.29 -2.78
CA VAL A 80 1.14 -5.72 -2.57
C VAL A 80 0.29 -6.15 -1.39
N TRP A 81 -0.14 -7.40 -1.43
CA TRP A 81 -0.89 -8.03 -0.35
C TRP A 81 -0.41 -9.46 -0.12
N ARG A 82 -0.75 -10.02 1.04
CA ARG A 82 -0.69 -11.44 1.30
C ARG A 82 -1.78 -11.81 2.30
N VAL A 83 -2.11 -13.09 2.41
CA VAL A 83 -2.90 -13.55 3.54
C VAL A 83 -2.11 -13.32 4.83
N ALA A 84 -2.77 -12.78 5.86
CA ALA A 84 -2.16 -12.57 7.16
C ALA A 84 -1.69 -13.91 7.74
N ARG A 85 -0.51 -13.91 8.36
CA ARG A 85 0.05 -15.11 8.99
C ARG A 85 -0.73 -15.52 10.24
N ASP A 86 -1.21 -14.54 10.98
CA ASP A 86 -2.09 -14.71 12.12
C ASP A 86 -3.50 -14.27 11.72
N PRO A 87 -4.48 -15.19 11.58
CA PRO A 87 -5.85 -14.86 11.22
C PRO A 87 -6.63 -14.16 12.35
N GLY A 88 -6.14 -14.19 13.59
CA GLY A 88 -6.73 -13.52 14.75
C GLY A 88 -6.17 -12.11 14.99
N ALA A 89 -5.20 -11.66 14.18
CA ALA A 89 -4.61 -10.34 14.33
C ALA A 89 -5.64 -9.22 14.11
N VAL A 90 -5.49 -8.14 14.88
CA VAL A 90 -6.40 -6.99 14.83
C VAL A 90 -6.23 -6.24 13.50
N SER A 91 -7.37 -5.91 12.87
CA SER A 91 -7.44 -5.06 11.69
C SER A 91 -7.04 -3.63 12.01
N GLY A 92 -6.39 -2.95 11.07
CA GLY A 92 -5.95 -1.58 11.26
C GLY A 92 -5.15 -1.07 10.08
N GLN A 93 -5.03 0.24 9.97
CA GLN A 93 -4.31 0.91 8.90
C GLN A 93 -3.39 1.98 9.49
N VAL A 94 -2.15 2.04 8.99
CA VAL A 94 -1.17 3.07 9.32
C VAL A 94 -0.65 3.70 8.04
N ARG A 95 -0.34 5.00 8.13
CA ARG A 95 0.22 5.78 7.03
C ARG A 95 1.59 6.31 7.45
N ARG A 96 2.56 6.24 6.55
CA ARG A 96 3.90 6.79 6.77
C ARG A 96 4.44 7.36 5.46
N PRO A 97 5.33 8.37 5.52
CA PRO A 97 6.05 8.81 4.34
C PRO A 97 6.75 7.63 3.66
N VAL A 98 6.79 7.63 2.33
CA VAL A 98 7.61 6.66 1.63
C VAL A 98 9.09 6.90 1.95
N PRO A 99 9.86 5.86 2.33
CA PRO A 99 11.23 6.04 2.84
C PRO A 99 12.25 6.42 1.75
N TRP A 100 11.83 6.50 0.49
CA TRP A 100 12.68 6.88 -0.64
C TRP A 100 12.49 8.33 -1.09
N ASP A 101 11.46 9.00 -0.60
CA ASP A 101 11.40 10.45 -0.68
C ASP A 101 12.29 10.94 0.46
N GLY A 102 13.49 11.41 0.11
CA GLY A 102 14.30 12.16 1.06
C GLY A 102 13.51 13.37 1.58
N PRO A 103 13.95 14.05 2.66
CA PRO A 103 13.38 15.36 2.94
C PRO A 103 13.43 16.20 1.65
N PRO A 104 12.43 17.06 1.38
CA PRO A 104 12.55 18.02 0.30
C PRO A 104 13.90 18.69 0.49
N THR A 105 14.77 18.57 -0.50
CA THR A 105 16.12 19.11 -0.45
C THR A 105 15.97 20.56 -0.01
N ALA A 106 16.39 20.87 1.22
CA ALA A 106 16.29 22.21 1.75
C ALA A 106 16.92 23.11 0.69
N ALA A 107 16.12 24.05 0.18
CA ALA A 107 16.54 24.97 -0.84
C ALA A 107 17.90 25.53 -0.44
N ARG A 108 18.90 25.28 -1.28
CA ARG A 108 20.17 25.99 -1.24
C ARG A 108 19.81 27.48 -1.22
N SER A 109 19.95 28.11 -0.07
CA SER A 109 20.03 29.56 0.02
C SER A 109 21.44 29.92 -0.43
N PRO A 110 21.63 30.60 -1.58
CA PRO A 110 22.93 31.17 -1.88
C PRO A 110 23.18 32.31 -0.89
N ARG A 111 24.31 32.24 -0.19
CA ARG A 111 25.01 33.43 0.30
C ARG A 111 26.27 33.58 -0.53
#